data_AF-A0A154R342-F1
#
_entry.id   AF-A0A154R342-F1
#
_cell.length_a   1.000
_cell.length_b   1.000
_cell.length_c   1.000
_cell.angle_alpha   90.00
_cell.angle_beta   90.00
_cell.angle_gamma   90.00
#
_symmetry.space_group_name_H-M   'P 1'
#
loop_
_entity.id
_entity.type
_entity.pdbx_description
1 polymer ?
#
loop_
_entity_poly.entity_id
_entity_poly.type
_entity_poly.pdbx_seq_one_letter_code
_entity_poly.pdbx_strand_id
1 'polypeptide(L)'
;MQSDSMGGWASTEAKGNGLYGPGLLDQHFGTTVNYGALFTYLFRRFGFPNRGSDDYKEIACYALTTPLPDMVMMVSPSVGEWPRLSIKFVVTLEAWDAMERAPRRKWAQDLAAWVEAQGPLPNWMDEWLDIWRTKPGIAEFATGDRSDWVESITDMHFVGIEVKDRPAHWSDELYGLFCSVAEFVDRTHREFEAIEPHPAHIERTADWRTWPDSDPLKHYHAAAAAALEDLSRPVRIRDAQINAHGLVPDSDPLARRTLREPSVAGYPSGSLANEAPAAVAALHGHVLTLGKGNVRRGVDKLLAKAGLSAQVE
;
A
#
# COMPACT_ATOMS: atom_id res chain seq x y z
N MET A 1 -13.46 -25.75 2.98
CA MET A 1 -13.59 -24.93 1.77
C MET A 1 -12.87 -23.62 2.08
N GLN A 2 -11.68 -23.45 1.51
CA GLN A 2 -10.68 -22.46 1.90
C GLN A 2 -11.18 -21.04 1.64
N SER A 3 -11.24 -20.20 2.68
CA SER A 3 -11.43 -18.76 2.56
C SER A 3 -10.05 -18.11 2.35
N ASP A 4 -9.65 -17.98 1.10
CA ASP A 4 -8.40 -17.34 0.66
C ASP A 4 -8.50 -15.81 0.76
N SER A 5 -8.16 -15.23 1.92
CA SER A 5 -7.99 -13.77 2.05
C SER A 5 -7.02 -13.40 3.17
N MET A 6 -5.70 -13.30 2.88
CA MET A 6 -4.68 -12.66 3.76
C MET A 6 -3.36 -12.25 3.02
N GLY A 7 -2.77 -11.09 3.40
CA GLY A 7 -1.52 -10.37 2.98
C GLY A 7 -1.50 -9.21 1.91
N GLY A 8 -1.68 -7.92 2.26
CA GLY A 8 -1.94 -6.81 1.32
C GLY A 8 -1.10 -5.49 1.41
N TRP A 9 -1.49 -4.48 0.63
CA TRP A 9 -0.97 -3.11 0.55
C TRP A 9 -1.23 -2.32 1.85
N ALA A 10 -0.45 -1.28 2.14
CA ALA A 10 -0.68 -0.48 3.35
C ALA A 10 -0.49 1.00 3.01
N SER A 11 -1.39 1.87 3.47
CA SER A 11 -1.01 3.29 3.63
C SER A 11 0.07 3.37 4.73
N THR A 12 0.85 4.45 4.77
CA THR A 12 1.84 4.66 5.83
C THR A 12 1.23 4.75 7.24
N GLU A 13 -0.10 4.89 7.34
CA GLU A 13 -0.85 5.03 8.60
C GLU A 13 -1.86 3.89 8.85
N ALA A 14 -2.09 3.00 7.87
CA ALA A 14 -3.07 1.93 7.98
C ALA A 14 -2.44 0.62 8.46
N LYS A 15 -3.04 0.03 9.50
CA LYS A 15 -2.76 -1.35 9.93
C LYS A 15 -3.07 -2.34 8.80
N GLY A 16 -2.03 -2.72 8.05
CA GLY A 16 -1.75 -4.09 7.61
C GLY A 16 -2.75 -4.84 6.71
N ASN A 17 -3.68 -4.19 6.02
CA ASN A 17 -4.59 -4.87 5.08
C ASN A 17 -4.61 -4.11 3.75
N GLY A 18 -4.28 -4.76 2.64
CA GLY A 18 -4.46 -4.08 1.35
C GLY A 18 -4.72 -4.95 0.15
N LEU A 19 -4.62 -4.33 -1.02
CA LEU A 19 -5.23 -4.79 -2.28
C LEU A 19 -4.77 -6.19 -2.72
N TYR A 20 -5.70 -7.13 -2.79
CA TYR A 20 -5.45 -8.47 -3.33
C TYR A 20 -6.00 -8.58 -4.74
N GLY A 21 -5.15 -9.00 -5.67
CA GLY A 21 -5.49 -10.07 -6.60
C GLY A 21 -4.73 -11.33 -6.17
N PRO A 22 -5.32 -12.53 -6.24
CA PRO A 22 -4.56 -13.76 -6.00
C PRO A 22 -3.44 -13.88 -7.04
N GLY A 23 -2.21 -14.14 -6.60
CA GLY A 23 -1.21 -14.78 -7.45
C GLY A 23 -0.14 -13.93 -8.12
N LEU A 24 -0.02 -12.60 -7.96
CA LEU A 24 1.10 -11.90 -8.65
C LEU A 24 2.48 -12.29 -8.06
N LEU A 25 2.62 -12.23 -6.73
CA LEU A 25 3.85 -12.68 -6.06
C LEU A 25 4.05 -14.19 -6.23
N ASP A 26 2.96 -14.97 -6.18
CA ASP A 26 3.05 -16.43 -6.32
C ASP A 26 3.36 -16.85 -7.77
N GLN A 27 2.89 -16.11 -8.77
CA GLN A 27 3.27 -16.29 -10.19
C GLN A 27 4.75 -15.96 -10.41
N HIS A 28 5.30 -15.01 -9.65
CA HIS A 28 6.66 -14.56 -9.83
C HIS A 28 7.68 -15.39 -9.04
N PHE A 29 7.44 -15.62 -7.75
CA PHE A 29 8.34 -16.32 -6.82
C PHE A 29 7.92 -17.77 -6.55
N GLY A 30 6.73 -18.20 -6.97
CA GLY A 30 6.15 -19.45 -6.47
C GLY A 30 5.69 -19.30 -5.02
N THR A 31 5.78 -20.39 -4.25
CA THR A 31 5.32 -20.41 -2.85
C THR A 31 6.42 -20.04 -1.85
N THR A 32 7.67 -19.91 -2.29
CA THR A 32 8.81 -19.68 -1.40
C THR A 32 9.77 -18.62 -1.93
N VAL A 33 10.36 -17.83 -1.03
CA VAL A 33 11.47 -16.92 -1.30
C VAL A 33 12.57 -17.19 -0.27
N ASN A 34 13.81 -17.35 -0.73
CA ASN A 34 14.92 -17.58 0.17
C ASN A 34 15.34 -16.25 0.82
N TYR A 35 15.01 -16.09 2.10
CA TYR A 35 15.34 -14.92 2.92
C TYR A 35 16.80 -14.44 2.78
N GLY A 36 17.77 -15.35 2.96
CA GLY A 36 19.19 -14.99 2.96
C GLY A 36 19.67 -14.55 1.58
N ALA A 37 19.19 -15.23 0.54
CA ALA A 37 19.52 -14.88 -0.83
C ALA A 37 18.86 -13.55 -1.25
N LEU A 38 17.60 -13.33 -0.88
CA LEU A 38 16.89 -12.08 -1.10
C LEU A 38 17.61 -10.91 -0.43
N PHE A 39 17.98 -11.03 0.86
CA PHE A 39 18.74 -10.00 1.56
C PHE A 39 20.09 -9.72 0.87
N THR A 40 20.86 -10.77 0.57
CA THR A 40 22.17 -10.63 -0.07
C THR A 40 22.05 -9.95 -1.44
N TYR A 41 21.01 -10.30 -2.20
CA TYR A 41 20.70 -9.70 -3.49
C TYR A 41 20.40 -8.20 -3.36
N LEU A 42 19.47 -7.83 -2.46
CA LEU A 42 19.10 -6.44 -2.23
C LEU A 42 20.30 -5.61 -1.79
N PHE A 43 21.08 -6.12 -0.83
CA PHE A 43 22.28 -5.45 -0.35
C PHE A 43 23.30 -5.25 -1.47
N ARG A 44 23.51 -6.29 -2.29
CA ARG A 44 24.46 -6.22 -3.39
C ARG A 44 24.03 -5.27 -4.49
N ARG A 45 22.72 -5.22 -4.78
CA ARG A 45 22.16 -4.43 -5.88
C ARG A 45 21.92 -2.97 -5.50
N PHE A 46 21.40 -2.72 -4.30
CA PHE A 46 20.89 -1.42 -3.86
C PHE A 46 21.71 -0.80 -2.71
N GLY A 47 22.65 -1.55 -2.12
CA GLY A 47 23.47 -1.07 -1.00
C GLY A 47 22.78 -1.24 0.36
N PHE A 48 23.02 -0.32 1.28
CA PHE A 48 22.38 -0.37 2.60
C PHE A 48 20.86 -0.15 2.52
N PRO A 49 20.08 -0.71 3.46
CA PRO A 49 18.65 -0.44 3.56
C PRO A 49 18.37 1.06 3.63
N ASN A 50 17.36 1.52 2.89
CA ASN A 50 16.98 2.93 2.78
C ASN A 50 15.69 3.28 3.53
N ARG A 51 15.19 2.35 4.36
CA ARG A 51 14.06 2.56 5.26
C ARG A 51 14.32 1.87 6.60
N GLY A 52 13.77 2.43 7.67
CA GLY A 52 13.75 1.76 8.98
C GLY A 52 13.01 0.43 8.91
N SER A 53 13.50 -0.53 9.68
CA SER A 53 12.92 -1.86 9.86
C SER A 53 12.39 -2.01 11.28
N ASP A 54 11.47 -2.96 11.48
CA ASP A 54 11.07 -3.40 12.82
C ASP A 54 12.21 -4.25 13.41
N ASP A 55 12.93 -3.71 14.41
CA ASP A 55 14.09 -4.36 15.05
C ASP A 55 13.79 -5.74 15.64
N TYR A 56 12.52 -6.08 15.87
CA TYR A 56 12.09 -7.39 16.35
C TYR A 56 11.76 -8.37 15.22
N LYS A 57 11.29 -7.90 14.05
CA LYS A 57 10.73 -8.77 12.99
C LYS A 57 11.48 -8.76 11.66
N GLU A 58 12.26 -7.72 11.38
CA GLU A 58 12.82 -7.46 10.06
C GLU A 58 14.31 -7.09 10.17
N ILE A 59 15.16 -7.75 9.37
CA ILE A 59 16.61 -7.45 9.36
C ILE A 59 16.96 -6.18 8.57
N ALA A 60 16.11 -5.83 7.61
CA ALA A 60 16.32 -4.75 6.66
C ALA A 60 15.00 -4.43 5.96
N CYS A 61 14.84 -3.17 5.56
CA CYS A 61 13.71 -2.73 4.75
C CYS A 61 14.20 -1.85 3.59
N TYR A 62 13.79 -2.20 2.37
CA TYR A 62 14.08 -1.43 1.16
C TYR A 62 12.79 -0.86 0.58
N ALA A 63 12.79 0.45 0.32
CA ALA A 63 11.78 1.13 -0.51
C ALA A 63 12.34 1.33 -1.92
N LEU A 64 11.72 0.67 -2.90
CA LEU A 64 12.16 0.65 -4.28
C LEU A 64 11.10 1.33 -5.16
N THR A 65 11.56 2.11 -6.14
CA THR A 65 10.71 2.76 -7.13
C THR A 65 10.01 1.73 -8.03
N THR A 66 8.84 2.10 -8.54
CA THR A 66 8.12 1.34 -9.56
C THR A 66 7.90 2.23 -10.80
N PRO A 67 7.37 1.71 -11.92
CA PRO A 67 7.01 2.56 -13.05
C PRO A 67 5.97 3.65 -12.74
N LEU A 68 5.25 3.53 -11.63
CA LEU A 68 4.26 4.50 -11.20
C LEU A 68 4.82 5.37 -10.06
N PRO A 69 4.75 6.71 -10.16
CA PRO A 69 5.33 7.61 -9.16
C PRO A 69 4.60 7.60 -7.82
N ASP A 70 3.33 7.23 -7.82
CA ASP A 70 2.47 7.10 -6.65
C ASP A 70 2.49 5.68 -6.05
N MET A 71 3.42 4.83 -6.49
CA MET A 71 3.59 3.46 -6.00
C MET A 71 5.06 3.13 -5.73
N VAL A 72 5.31 2.56 -4.54
CA VAL A 72 6.60 2.02 -4.15
C VAL A 72 6.50 0.53 -3.81
N MET A 73 7.54 -0.21 -4.13
CA MET A 73 7.71 -1.60 -3.71
C MET A 73 8.54 -1.63 -2.42
N MET A 74 7.96 -2.20 -1.38
CA MET A 74 8.62 -2.42 -0.11
C MET A 74 9.11 -3.86 -0.05
N VAL A 75 10.41 -4.04 0.23
CA VAL A 75 11.02 -5.36 0.41
C VAL A 75 11.68 -5.44 1.77
N SER A 76 11.10 -6.24 2.66
CA SER A 76 11.61 -6.56 3.99
C SER A 76 11.84 -8.06 4.09
N PRO A 77 13.06 -8.58 3.79
CA PRO A 77 13.32 -10.01 3.87
C PRO A 77 12.85 -10.58 5.22
N SER A 78 11.98 -11.59 5.17
CA SER A 78 11.41 -12.26 6.34
C SER A 78 11.91 -13.69 6.45
N VAL A 79 12.06 -14.20 7.68
CA VAL A 79 12.44 -15.61 7.93
C VAL A 79 11.35 -16.59 7.49
N GLY A 80 10.11 -16.13 7.35
CA GLY A 80 9.06 -16.93 6.74
C GLY A 80 9.27 -17.02 5.23
N GLU A 81 9.17 -18.24 4.68
CA GLU A 81 9.46 -18.46 3.26
C GLU A 81 8.43 -17.83 2.32
N TRP A 82 7.29 -17.35 2.81
CA TRP A 82 6.25 -16.83 1.92
C TRP A 82 6.61 -15.46 1.35
N PRO A 83 6.59 -15.27 0.00
CA PRO A 83 6.93 -13.99 -0.63
C PRO A 83 6.14 -12.80 -0.09
N ARG A 84 4.88 -13.03 0.29
CA ARG A 84 3.97 -12.02 0.86
C ARG A 84 4.41 -11.47 2.23
N LEU A 85 5.26 -12.20 2.94
CA LEU A 85 5.89 -11.72 4.18
C LEU A 85 7.06 -10.79 3.89
N SER A 86 7.65 -10.90 2.70
CA SER A 86 8.86 -10.17 2.32
C SER A 86 8.61 -8.99 1.40
N ILE A 87 7.56 -9.03 0.59
CA ILE A 87 7.31 -8.04 -0.47
C ILE A 87 5.88 -7.51 -0.36
N LYS A 88 5.75 -6.20 -0.35
CA LYS A 88 4.45 -5.50 -0.43
C LYS A 88 4.58 -4.28 -1.33
N PHE A 89 3.48 -3.89 -1.95
CA PHE A 89 3.40 -2.64 -2.67
C PHE A 89 2.60 -1.63 -1.86
N VAL A 90 3.01 -0.37 -1.93
CA VAL A 90 2.39 0.74 -1.19
C VAL A 90 2.08 1.84 -2.18
N VAL A 91 0.85 2.35 -2.12
CA VAL A 91 0.40 3.50 -2.92
C VAL A 91 0.18 4.72 -2.02
N THR A 92 0.07 5.89 -2.64
CA THR A 92 -0.39 7.10 -1.93
C THR A 92 -1.83 6.95 -1.43
N LEU A 93 -2.22 7.78 -0.46
CA LEU A 93 -3.57 7.79 0.06
C LEU A 93 -4.58 8.22 -1.02
N GLU A 94 -4.21 9.16 -1.89
CA GLU A 94 -5.04 9.63 -3.00
C GLU A 94 -5.34 8.51 -3.99
N ALA A 95 -4.31 7.73 -4.37
CA ALA A 95 -4.46 6.58 -5.23
C ALA A 95 -5.36 5.52 -4.57
N TRP A 96 -5.09 5.19 -3.30
CA TRP A 96 -5.92 4.27 -2.53
C TRP A 96 -7.39 4.71 -2.48
N ASP A 97 -7.62 5.99 -2.18
CA ASP A 97 -8.96 6.56 -2.10
C ASP A 97 -9.66 6.49 -3.46
N ALA A 98 -8.99 6.83 -4.55
CA ALA A 98 -9.57 6.76 -5.90
C ALA A 98 -9.97 5.33 -6.28
N MET A 99 -9.19 4.33 -5.90
CA MET A 99 -9.40 2.93 -6.26
C MET A 99 -10.50 2.25 -5.44
N GLU A 100 -10.51 2.46 -4.12
CA GLU A 100 -11.35 1.69 -3.19
C GLU A 100 -12.42 2.53 -2.49
N ARG A 101 -12.12 3.79 -2.13
CA ARG A 101 -13.03 4.57 -1.29
C ARG A 101 -13.96 5.48 -2.06
N ALA A 102 -13.52 6.08 -3.16
CA ALA A 102 -14.26 7.12 -3.87
C ALA A 102 -15.63 6.64 -4.38
N PRO A 103 -15.78 5.46 -5.01
CA PRO A 103 -17.10 4.98 -5.43
C PRO A 103 -18.06 4.79 -4.26
N ARG A 104 -17.58 4.20 -3.15
CA ARG A 104 -18.38 3.95 -1.95
C ARG A 104 -18.71 5.24 -1.19
N ARG A 105 -17.76 6.18 -1.12
CA ARG A 105 -17.95 7.51 -0.54
C ARG A 105 -19.00 8.29 -1.33
N LYS A 106 -18.93 8.25 -2.66
CA LYS A 106 -19.94 8.86 -3.53
C LYS A 106 -21.32 8.24 -3.28
N TRP A 107 -21.42 6.91 -3.27
CA TRP A 107 -22.68 6.23 -2.98
C TRP A 107 -23.26 6.62 -1.61
N ALA A 108 -22.40 6.71 -0.58
CA ALA A 108 -22.83 7.15 0.76
C ALA A 108 -23.32 8.62 0.77
N GLN A 109 -22.69 9.51 -0.01
CA GLN A 109 -23.16 10.89 -0.18
C GLN A 109 -24.50 10.95 -0.90
N ASP A 110 -24.69 10.13 -1.95
CA ASP A 110 -25.94 10.07 -2.70
C ASP A 110 -27.07 9.47 -1.85
N LEU A 111 -26.77 8.45 -1.02
CA LEU A 111 -27.68 7.90 0.00
C LEU A 111 -28.13 8.99 0.98
N ALA A 112 -27.18 9.76 1.53
CA ALA A 112 -27.50 10.82 2.48
C ALA A 112 -28.42 11.88 1.87
N ALA A 113 -28.07 12.36 0.68
CA ALA A 113 -28.91 13.32 -0.05
C ALA A 113 -30.31 12.76 -0.34
N TRP A 114 -30.40 11.46 -0.66
CA TRP A 114 -31.68 10.79 -0.86
C TRP A 114 -32.51 10.73 0.43
N VAL A 115 -31.91 10.38 1.57
CA VAL A 115 -32.59 10.35 2.88
C VAL A 115 -33.14 11.74 3.24
N GLU A 116 -32.32 12.79 3.10
CA GLU A 116 -32.73 14.16 3.39
C GLU A 116 -33.87 14.64 2.49
N ALA A 117 -33.91 14.16 1.25
CA ALA A 117 -35.00 14.46 0.32
C ALA A 117 -36.33 13.77 0.68
N GLN A 118 -36.32 12.68 1.46
CA GLN A 118 -37.54 11.99 1.90
C GLN A 118 -38.28 12.75 3.02
N GLY A 119 -37.61 13.67 3.71
CA GLY A 119 -38.20 14.48 4.77
C GLY A 119 -37.31 14.62 6.01
N PRO A 120 -37.90 15.02 7.15
CA PRO A 120 -37.14 15.21 8.37
C PRO A 120 -36.54 13.89 8.87
N LEU A 121 -35.33 13.98 9.43
CA LEU A 121 -34.67 12.86 10.11
C LEU A 121 -35.51 12.38 11.32
N PRO A 122 -35.32 11.13 11.77
CA PRO A 122 -36.01 10.61 12.95
C PRO A 122 -35.78 11.49 14.18
N ASN A 123 -36.79 11.61 15.03
CA ASN A 123 -36.74 12.44 16.24
C ASN A 123 -35.69 12.01 17.28
N TRP A 124 -35.20 10.76 17.20
CA TRP A 124 -34.12 10.24 18.04
C TRP A 124 -32.72 10.57 17.49
N MET A 125 -32.61 11.16 16.29
CA MET A 125 -31.31 11.43 15.65
C MET A 125 -30.46 12.38 16.49
N ASP A 126 -31.05 13.41 17.09
CA ASP A 126 -30.31 14.35 17.93
C ASP A 126 -29.72 13.67 19.17
N GLU A 127 -30.45 12.72 19.76
CA GLU A 127 -29.98 11.91 20.89
C GLU A 127 -28.83 10.99 20.45
N TRP A 128 -28.95 10.35 19.29
CA TRP A 128 -27.88 9.55 18.71
C TRP A 128 -26.60 10.39 18.50
N LEU A 129 -26.73 11.54 17.84
CA LEU A 129 -25.62 12.44 17.60
C LEU A 129 -24.97 12.90 18.91
N ASP A 130 -25.75 13.16 19.95
CA ASP A 130 -25.19 13.50 21.27
C ASP A 130 -24.37 12.35 21.87
N ILE A 131 -24.88 11.12 21.80
CA ILE A 131 -24.14 9.93 22.25
C ILE A 131 -22.86 9.74 21.45
N TRP A 132 -22.95 9.82 20.12
CA TRP A 132 -21.80 9.67 19.22
C TRP A 132 -20.70 10.69 19.54
N ARG A 133 -21.08 11.92 19.89
CA ARG A 133 -20.15 13.00 20.27
C ARG A 133 -19.49 12.83 21.64
N THR A 134 -20.27 12.39 22.62
CA THR A 134 -19.93 12.57 24.04
C THR A 134 -19.54 11.29 24.74
N LYS A 135 -19.99 10.12 24.28
CA LYS A 135 -19.82 8.87 25.00
C LYS A 135 -18.39 8.33 24.85
N PRO A 136 -17.65 8.13 25.96
CA PRO A 136 -16.33 7.50 25.92
C PRO A 136 -16.38 6.13 25.25
N GLY A 137 -15.33 5.78 24.51
CA GLY A 137 -15.31 4.59 23.65
C GLY A 137 -16.00 4.78 22.30
N ILE A 138 -17.12 5.50 22.19
CA ILE A 138 -17.75 5.79 20.87
C ILE A 138 -17.10 7.02 20.24
N ALA A 139 -16.96 8.10 21.02
CA ALA A 139 -16.38 9.35 20.57
C ALA A 139 -14.90 9.23 20.15
N GLU A 140 -14.24 8.13 20.51
CA GLU A 140 -12.87 7.82 20.07
C GLU A 140 -12.82 7.26 18.64
N PHE A 141 -13.92 6.67 18.17
CA PHE A 141 -14.06 6.18 16.79
C PHE A 141 -14.63 7.22 15.85
N ALA A 142 -15.30 8.26 16.37
CA ALA A 142 -15.86 9.35 15.57
C ALA A 142 -14.76 10.07 14.79
N THR A 143 -14.78 9.91 13.46
CA THR A 143 -13.90 10.63 12.54
C THR A 143 -14.69 11.75 11.86
N GLY A 144 -14.14 12.97 11.82
CA GLY A 144 -14.75 14.11 11.11
C GLY A 144 -15.60 15.07 11.95
N ASP A 145 -16.55 15.74 11.29
CA ASP A 145 -17.54 16.64 11.87
C ASP A 145 -18.58 15.87 12.68
N ARG A 146 -18.43 15.99 13.99
CA ARG A 146 -19.28 15.43 15.03
C ARG A 146 -20.75 15.89 15.03
N SER A 147 -21.11 16.81 14.15
CA SER A 147 -22.49 17.25 13.92
C SER A 147 -23.14 16.61 12.69
N ASP A 148 -22.36 15.94 11.85
CA ASP A 148 -22.86 15.32 10.62
C ASP A 148 -23.39 13.90 10.87
N TRP A 149 -24.70 13.73 10.68
CA TRP A 149 -25.35 12.43 10.82
C TRP A 149 -24.85 11.41 9.78
N VAL A 150 -24.40 11.87 8.61
CA VAL A 150 -23.87 11.05 7.53
C VAL A 150 -22.55 10.40 7.94
N GLU A 151 -21.66 11.19 8.53
CA GLU A 151 -20.41 10.68 9.08
C GLU A 151 -20.67 9.73 10.26
N SER A 152 -21.64 10.08 11.12
CA SER A 152 -22.02 9.22 12.25
C SER A 152 -22.44 7.81 11.81
N ILE A 153 -23.20 7.69 10.71
CA ILE A 153 -23.64 6.40 10.16
C ILE A 153 -22.52 5.67 9.43
N THR A 154 -21.61 6.39 8.79
CA THR A 154 -20.44 5.77 8.14
C THR A 154 -19.57 5.06 9.18
N ASP A 155 -19.38 5.70 10.34
CA ASP A 155 -18.65 5.16 11.49
C ASP A 155 -19.42 4.02 12.21
N MET A 156 -20.70 3.81 11.92
CA MET A 156 -21.52 2.76 12.54
C MET A 156 -21.31 1.34 12.02
N HIS A 157 -20.50 1.12 10.98
CA HIS A 157 -20.14 -0.24 10.55
C HIS A 157 -19.53 -1.09 11.70
N PHE A 158 -19.00 -0.44 12.75
CA PHE A 158 -18.51 -1.10 13.96
C PHE A 158 -19.63 -1.48 14.96
N VAL A 159 -20.76 -0.77 14.95
CA VAL A 159 -21.85 -0.94 15.92
C VAL A 159 -22.72 -2.15 15.59
N GLY A 160 -23.00 -2.40 14.30
CA GLY A 160 -23.80 -3.56 13.87
C GLY A 160 -23.20 -4.94 14.27
N ILE A 161 -21.91 -4.98 14.60
CA ILE A 161 -21.22 -6.17 15.10
C ILE A 161 -21.54 -6.41 16.59
N GLU A 162 -21.85 -5.37 17.37
CA GLU A 162 -22.05 -5.46 18.82
C GLU A 162 -23.52 -5.60 19.25
N VAL A 163 -24.51 -5.29 18.41
CA VAL A 163 -25.94 -5.32 18.83
C VAL A 163 -26.57 -6.72 18.80
N LYS A 164 -25.83 -7.78 18.45
CA LYS A 164 -26.39 -9.15 18.46
C LYS A 164 -26.83 -9.60 19.86
N ASP A 165 -26.12 -9.14 20.89
CA ASP A 165 -26.47 -9.34 22.30
C ASP A 165 -26.32 -8.02 23.03
N ARG A 166 -27.30 -7.66 23.89
CA ARG A 166 -27.20 -6.46 24.72
C ARG A 166 -26.02 -6.58 25.69
N PRO A 167 -25.04 -5.65 25.66
CA PRO A 167 -23.98 -5.63 26.66
C PRO A 167 -24.56 -5.39 28.07
N ALA A 168 -24.07 -6.13 29.07
CA ALA A 168 -24.59 -6.08 30.44
C ALA A 168 -24.54 -4.68 31.09
N HIS A 169 -23.67 -3.80 30.59
CA HIS A 169 -23.49 -2.43 31.10
C HIS A 169 -24.33 -1.39 30.34
N TRP A 170 -25.16 -1.78 29.37
CA TRP A 170 -26.04 -0.88 28.63
C TRP A 170 -27.40 -0.77 29.30
N SER A 171 -27.95 0.44 29.39
CA SER A 171 -29.33 0.66 29.82
C SER A 171 -30.32 0.23 28.73
N ASP A 172 -31.59 0.08 29.08
CA ASP A 172 -32.65 -0.29 28.15
C ASP A 172 -32.83 0.79 27.07
N GLU A 173 -32.75 2.06 27.48
CA GLU A 173 -32.90 3.23 26.61
C GLU A 173 -31.77 3.30 25.58
N LEU A 174 -30.53 3.15 26.04
CA LEU A 174 -29.36 3.15 25.17
C LEU A 174 -29.43 1.99 24.16
N TYR A 175 -29.77 0.79 24.63
CA TYR A 175 -29.91 -0.36 23.73
C TYR A 175 -31.03 -0.14 22.70
N GLY A 176 -32.17 0.43 23.13
CA GLY A 176 -33.27 0.80 22.25
C GLY A 176 -32.88 1.84 21.19
N LEU A 177 -32.09 2.85 21.56
CA LEU A 177 -31.56 3.83 20.60
C LEU A 177 -30.66 3.16 19.56
N PHE A 178 -29.75 2.29 19.99
CA PHE A 178 -28.87 1.54 19.09
C PHE A 178 -29.63 0.63 18.12
N CYS A 179 -30.67 -0.07 18.59
CA CYS A 179 -31.57 -0.82 17.72
C CYS A 179 -32.26 0.10 16.71
N SER A 180 -32.78 1.25 17.15
CA SER A 180 -33.45 2.21 16.27
C SER A 180 -32.52 2.74 15.18
N VAL A 181 -31.26 3.01 15.53
CA VAL A 181 -30.27 3.48 14.57
C VAL A 181 -29.88 2.35 13.59
N ALA A 182 -29.65 1.13 14.09
CA ALA A 182 -29.34 -0.02 13.23
C ALA A 182 -30.47 -0.33 12.24
N GLU A 183 -31.73 -0.31 12.69
CA GLU A 183 -32.91 -0.48 11.84
C GLU A 183 -33.01 0.64 10.79
N PHE A 184 -32.72 1.88 11.17
CA PHE A 184 -32.73 3.01 10.24
C PHE A 184 -31.65 2.87 9.16
N VAL A 185 -30.43 2.52 9.53
CA VAL A 185 -29.32 2.30 8.58
C VAL A 185 -29.64 1.13 7.65
N ASP A 186 -30.03 -0.03 8.17
CA ASP A 186 -30.39 -1.21 7.38
C ASP A 186 -31.54 -0.92 6.41
N ARG A 187 -32.60 -0.26 6.87
CA ARG A 187 -33.74 0.10 6.03
C ARG A 187 -33.33 1.08 4.92
N THR A 188 -32.67 2.19 5.27
CA THR A 188 -32.30 3.24 4.29
C THR A 188 -31.31 2.70 3.27
N HIS A 189 -30.32 1.90 3.68
CA HIS A 189 -29.42 1.20 2.77
C HIS A 189 -30.18 0.29 1.80
N ARG A 190 -31.07 -0.56 2.32
CA ARG A 190 -31.83 -1.50 1.48
C ARG A 190 -32.74 -0.79 0.48
N GLU A 191 -33.42 0.26 0.93
CA GLU A 191 -34.33 1.06 0.09
C GLU A 191 -33.56 1.82 -1.00
N PHE A 192 -32.42 2.42 -0.64
CA PHE A 192 -31.58 3.14 -1.60
C PHE A 192 -30.85 2.19 -2.56
N GLU A 193 -30.37 1.03 -2.09
CA GLU A 193 -29.72 0.01 -2.92
C GLU A 193 -30.66 -0.54 -4.01
N ALA A 194 -31.98 -0.52 -3.78
CA ALA A 194 -32.98 -0.84 -4.79
C ALA A 194 -33.09 0.21 -5.92
N ILE A 195 -32.63 1.44 -5.67
CA ILE A 195 -32.60 2.56 -6.63
C ILE A 195 -31.23 2.66 -7.30
N GLU A 196 -30.18 2.71 -6.48
CA GLU A 196 -28.80 2.80 -6.88
C GLU A 196 -28.01 1.68 -6.20
N PRO A 197 -27.68 0.59 -6.93
CA PRO A 197 -26.97 -0.54 -6.36
C PRO A 197 -25.67 -0.11 -5.68
N HIS A 198 -25.42 -0.63 -4.48
CA HIS A 198 -24.18 -0.37 -3.78
C HIS A 198 -22.99 -0.80 -4.67
N PRO A 199 -21.91 0.01 -4.79
CA PRO A 199 -20.74 -0.36 -5.57
C PRO A 199 -20.27 -1.76 -5.18
N ALA A 200 -20.43 -2.71 -6.09
CA ALA A 200 -20.06 -4.10 -5.85
C ALA A 200 -18.56 -4.19 -5.58
N HIS A 201 -18.17 -5.09 -4.68
CA HIS A 201 -16.77 -5.53 -4.65
C HIS A 201 -16.48 -6.20 -5.99
N ILE A 202 -15.58 -5.60 -6.77
CA ILE A 202 -15.17 -6.18 -8.05
C ILE A 202 -14.33 -7.43 -7.71
N GLU A 203 -14.93 -8.60 -7.91
CA GLU A 203 -14.19 -9.85 -7.89
C GLU A 203 -13.25 -9.89 -9.09
N ARG A 204 -11.97 -10.11 -8.82
CA ARG A 204 -10.92 -10.09 -9.82
C ARG A 204 -10.31 -11.48 -9.97
N THR A 205 -10.10 -11.89 -11.22
CA THR A 205 -9.37 -13.12 -11.53
C THR A 205 -7.90 -13.01 -11.10
N ALA A 206 -7.23 -14.15 -10.90
CA ALA A 206 -5.81 -14.18 -10.57
C ALA A 206 -4.89 -13.62 -11.68
N ASP A 207 -5.30 -13.77 -12.95
CA ASP A 207 -4.57 -13.18 -14.06
C ASP A 207 -5.07 -11.77 -14.35
N TRP A 208 -4.35 -10.78 -13.81
CA TRP A 208 -4.67 -9.36 -13.97
C TRP A 208 -4.71 -8.89 -15.43
N ARG A 209 -4.07 -9.63 -16.34
CA ARG A 209 -4.05 -9.30 -17.77
C ARG A 209 -5.45 -9.43 -18.39
N THR A 210 -6.32 -10.25 -17.81
CA THR A 210 -7.70 -10.44 -18.28
C THR A 210 -8.68 -9.43 -17.72
N TRP A 211 -8.25 -8.55 -16.80
CA TRP A 211 -9.14 -7.52 -16.25
C TRP A 211 -9.50 -6.50 -17.33
N PRO A 212 -10.67 -5.84 -17.24
CA PRO A 212 -11.02 -4.74 -18.13
C PRO A 212 -9.99 -3.61 -18.07
N ASP A 213 -9.72 -2.93 -19.18
CA ASP A 213 -8.81 -1.77 -19.21
C ASP A 213 -9.32 -0.59 -18.38
N SER A 214 -10.63 -0.56 -18.10
CA SER A 214 -11.27 0.39 -17.20
C SER A 214 -11.08 0.06 -15.72
N ASP A 215 -10.50 -1.10 -15.37
CA ASP A 215 -10.27 -1.45 -13.97
C ASP A 215 -9.16 -0.57 -13.39
N PRO A 216 -9.45 0.21 -12.33
CA PRO A 216 -8.46 1.13 -11.76
C PRO A 216 -7.24 0.41 -11.19
N LEU A 217 -7.30 -0.89 -10.88
CA LEU A 217 -6.15 -1.64 -10.35
C LEU A 217 -5.23 -2.21 -11.44
N LYS A 218 -5.69 -2.30 -12.69
CA LYS A 218 -4.96 -3.03 -13.74
C LYS A 218 -3.58 -2.43 -14.01
N HIS A 219 -3.46 -1.11 -14.05
CA HIS A 219 -2.20 -0.43 -14.30
C HIS A 219 -1.23 -0.52 -13.10
N TYR A 220 -1.72 -0.50 -11.86
CA TYR A 220 -0.91 -0.78 -10.68
C TYR A 220 -0.38 -2.21 -10.68
N HIS A 221 -1.21 -3.20 -11.06
CA HIS A 221 -0.77 -4.58 -11.23
C HIS A 221 0.29 -4.73 -12.32
N ALA A 222 0.14 -4.03 -13.44
CA ALA A 222 1.15 -4.01 -14.51
C ALA A 222 2.49 -3.44 -14.02
N ALA A 223 2.45 -2.34 -13.27
CA ALA A 223 3.64 -1.69 -12.72
C ALA A 223 4.29 -2.54 -11.61
N ALA A 224 3.50 -3.22 -10.78
CA ALA A 224 3.98 -4.17 -9.80
C ALA A 224 4.67 -5.37 -10.49
N ALA A 225 4.05 -5.93 -11.53
CA ALA A 225 4.63 -7.01 -12.31
C ALA A 225 5.98 -6.61 -12.94
N ALA A 226 6.07 -5.39 -13.48
CA ALA A 226 7.31 -4.85 -14.04
C ALA A 226 8.40 -4.66 -12.97
N ALA A 227 8.04 -4.20 -11.77
CA ALA A 227 8.98 -4.07 -10.66
C ALA A 227 9.48 -5.43 -10.16
N LEU A 228 8.61 -6.44 -10.10
CA LEU A 228 8.99 -7.82 -9.76
C LEU A 228 9.92 -8.41 -10.82
N GLU A 229 9.60 -8.25 -12.11
CA GLU A 229 10.46 -8.70 -13.20
C GLU A 229 11.86 -8.09 -13.13
N ASP A 230 11.96 -6.83 -12.71
CA ASP A 230 13.26 -6.22 -12.49
C ASP A 230 14.05 -6.94 -11.37
N LEU A 231 13.41 -7.46 -10.31
CA LEU A 231 14.08 -8.26 -9.27
C LEU A 231 14.64 -9.61 -9.76
N SER A 232 14.19 -10.12 -10.91
CA SER A 232 14.79 -11.29 -11.56
C SER A 232 16.16 -11.00 -12.18
N ARG A 233 16.51 -9.72 -12.31
CA ARG A 233 17.79 -9.30 -12.89
C ARG A 233 18.97 -9.73 -12.00
N PRO A 234 19.94 -10.49 -12.55
CA PRO A 234 21.07 -10.97 -11.75
C PRO A 234 22.07 -9.86 -11.40
N VAL A 235 22.74 -10.05 -10.27
CA VAL A 235 23.98 -9.35 -9.88
C VAL A 235 25.09 -10.36 -9.68
N ARG A 236 26.33 -9.94 -9.94
CA ARG A 236 27.52 -10.79 -9.78
C ARG A 236 28.18 -10.61 -8.42
N ILE A 237 28.46 -11.73 -7.77
CA ILE A 237 29.29 -11.84 -6.58
C ILE A 237 30.38 -12.85 -6.90
N ARG A 238 31.59 -12.35 -7.20
CA ARG A 238 32.72 -13.15 -7.68
C ARG A 238 32.33 -13.96 -8.93
N ASP A 239 32.41 -15.27 -8.83
CA ASP A 239 32.13 -16.30 -9.83
C ASP A 239 30.65 -16.72 -9.87
N ALA A 240 29.83 -16.27 -8.92
CA ALA A 240 28.42 -16.60 -8.86
C ALA A 240 27.51 -15.43 -9.27
N GLN A 241 26.30 -15.78 -9.73
CA GLN A 241 25.22 -14.84 -10.02
C GLN A 241 24.03 -15.11 -9.13
N ILE A 242 23.46 -14.05 -8.58
CA ILE A 242 22.25 -14.14 -7.77
C ILE A 242 21.21 -13.13 -8.23
N ASN A 243 19.93 -13.47 -8.11
CA ASN A 243 18.81 -12.53 -8.21
C ASN A 243 17.93 -12.65 -6.95
N ALA A 244 16.75 -12.03 -6.92
CA ALA A 244 15.85 -12.13 -5.78
C ALA A 244 15.34 -13.55 -5.51
N HIS A 245 15.43 -14.46 -6.49
CA HIS A 245 15.07 -15.88 -6.37
C HIS A 245 16.22 -16.75 -5.86
N GLY A 246 17.44 -16.19 -5.79
CA GLY A 246 18.63 -16.88 -5.32
C GLY A 246 19.67 -17.09 -6.42
N LEU A 247 20.35 -18.24 -6.39
CA LEU A 247 21.44 -18.54 -7.32
C LEU A 247 20.91 -18.69 -8.75
N VAL A 248 21.51 -17.96 -9.69
CA VAL A 248 21.19 -18.04 -11.12
C VAL A 248 22.17 -19.03 -11.79
N PRO A 249 21.69 -20.11 -12.42
CA PRO A 249 22.57 -21.09 -13.09
C PRO A 249 23.40 -20.46 -14.23
N ASP A 250 24.62 -20.95 -14.45
CA ASP A 250 25.49 -20.48 -15.55
C ASP A 250 24.93 -20.80 -16.96
N SER A 251 24.00 -21.74 -17.03
CA SER A 251 23.24 -22.08 -18.23
C SER A 251 22.14 -21.06 -18.54
N ASP A 252 21.77 -20.20 -17.59
CA ASP A 252 20.72 -19.21 -17.77
C ASP A 252 21.14 -18.17 -18.84
N PRO A 253 20.31 -17.93 -19.88
CA PRO A 253 20.57 -16.90 -20.88
C PRO A 253 20.81 -15.50 -20.29
N LEU A 254 20.21 -15.20 -19.13
CA LEU A 254 20.41 -13.95 -18.39
C LEU A 254 21.78 -13.86 -17.74
N ALA A 255 22.42 -15.00 -17.42
CA ALA A 255 23.73 -15.06 -16.78
C ALA A 255 24.87 -14.54 -17.68
N ARG A 256 24.66 -14.52 -19.00
CA ARG A 256 25.67 -14.17 -20.01
C ARG A 256 25.56 -12.74 -20.55
N ARG A 257 24.51 -12.00 -20.20
CA ARG A 257 24.35 -10.61 -20.66
C ARG A 257 25.19 -9.66 -19.82
N THR A 258 25.92 -8.76 -20.49
CA THR A 258 26.46 -7.56 -19.85
C THR A 258 25.30 -6.82 -19.19
N LEU A 259 25.34 -6.67 -17.87
CA LEU A 259 24.24 -6.08 -17.11
C LEU A 259 24.09 -4.60 -17.54
N ARG A 260 23.11 -4.30 -18.42
CA ARG A 260 22.64 -2.92 -18.68
C ARG A 260 22.21 -2.23 -17.36
N GLU A 261 22.09 -0.92 -17.30
CA GLU A 261 21.50 -0.30 -16.11
C GLU A 261 20.02 -0.69 -15.95
N PRO A 262 19.50 -0.81 -14.71
CA PRO A 262 18.07 -1.10 -14.49
C PRO A 262 17.20 0.07 -14.93
N SER A 263 16.05 -0.23 -15.54
CA SER A 263 15.17 0.79 -16.10
C SER A 263 14.19 1.39 -15.09
N VAL A 264 13.90 0.70 -13.97
CA VAL A 264 12.78 1.07 -13.08
C VAL A 264 13.04 0.89 -11.58
N ALA A 265 13.73 -0.16 -11.12
CA ALA A 265 14.05 -0.35 -9.70
C ALA A 265 15.58 -0.36 -9.49
N GLY A 266 16.12 0.69 -8.86
CA GLY A 266 17.59 0.84 -8.79
C GLY A 266 18.17 1.97 -7.96
N TYR A 267 17.37 2.93 -7.50
CA TYR A 267 17.91 4.08 -6.78
C TYR A 267 17.42 4.07 -5.33
N PRO A 268 18.32 4.15 -4.33
CA PRO A 268 17.90 4.34 -2.95
C PRO A 268 17.07 5.63 -2.86
N SER A 269 15.79 5.48 -2.50
CA SER A 269 14.83 6.56 -2.32
C SER A 269 15.29 7.58 -1.27
N GLY A 270 15.75 8.74 -1.74
CA GLY A 270 15.49 10.05 -1.10
C GLY A 270 14.50 10.82 -1.96
N SER A 271 13.81 11.85 -1.43
CA SER A 271 12.78 12.62 -2.16
C SER A 271 13.21 13.03 -3.58
N LEU A 272 14.46 13.46 -3.74
CA LEU A 272 15.05 13.86 -5.02
C LEU A 272 15.17 12.73 -6.05
N ALA A 273 15.42 11.49 -5.59
CA ALA A 273 15.57 10.32 -6.47
C ALA A 273 14.23 9.85 -7.05
N ASN A 274 13.12 10.15 -6.38
CA ASN A 274 11.77 9.77 -6.80
C ASN A 274 11.19 10.77 -7.81
N GLU A 275 11.50 12.07 -7.69
CA GLU A 275 11.00 13.10 -8.61
C GLU A 275 11.72 13.09 -9.96
N ALA A 276 13.01 12.75 -9.99
CA ALA A 276 13.81 12.80 -11.21
C ALA A 276 14.87 11.67 -11.29
N PRO A 277 14.47 10.39 -11.34
CA PRO A 277 15.39 9.25 -11.28
C PRO A 277 16.45 9.27 -12.38
N ALA A 278 16.08 9.66 -13.60
CA ALA A 278 17.03 9.78 -14.72
C ALA A 278 18.07 10.89 -14.49
N ALA A 279 17.66 12.02 -13.90
CA ALA A 279 18.54 13.14 -13.62
C ALA A 279 19.52 12.79 -12.47
N VAL A 280 19.04 12.09 -11.44
CA VAL A 280 19.88 11.61 -10.33
C VAL A 280 20.89 10.56 -10.81
N ALA A 281 20.47 9.64 -11.68
CA ALA A 281 21.38 8.68 -12.30
C ALA A 281 22.47 9.37 -13.13
N ALA A 282 22.08 10.35 -13.96
CA ALA A 282 23.02 11.14 -14.76
C ALA A 282 24.00 11.93 -13.87
N LEU A 283 23.50 12.57 -12.81
CA LEU A 283 24.33 13.28 -11.83
C LEU A 283 25.35 12.35 -11.17
N HIS A 284 24.90 11.17 -10.71
CA HIS A 284 25.77 10.16 -10.10
C HIS A 284 26.85 9.68 -11.09
N GLY A 285 26.48 9.42 -12.34
CA GLY A 285 27.43 9.07 -13.40
C GLY A 285 28.46 10.16 -13.67
N HIS A 286 28.05 11.44 -13.67
CA HIS A 286 28.97 12.57 -13.81
C HIS A 286 29.92 12.71 -12.63
N VAL A 287 29.43 12.55 -11.39
CA VAL A 287 30.25 12.59 -10.17
C VAL A 287 31.31 11.47 -10.21
N LEU A 288 30.92 10.25 -10.56
CA LEU A 288 31.83 9.12 -10.70
C LEU A 288 32.87 9.37 -11.79
N THR A 289 32.46 9.87 -12.96
CA THR A 289 33.37 10.20 -14.06
C THR A 289 34.41 11.24 -13.63
N LEU A 290 33.96 12.30 -12.95
CA LEU A 290 34.83 13.36 -12.42
C LEU A 290 35.83 12.82 -11.38
N GLY A 291 35.36 11.89 -10.55
CA GLY A 291 36.11 11.20 -9.52
C GLY A 291 37.00 10.06 -10.01
N LYS A 292 36.96 9.73 -11.31
CA LYS A 292 37.58 8.52 -11.89
C LYS A 292 37.14 7.24 -11.16
N GLY A 293 35.84 7.11 -10.90
CA GLY A 293 35.22 6.00 -10.19
C GLY A 293 35.16 6.16 -8.66
N ASN A 294 35.77 7.20 -8.08
CA ASN A 294 35.68 7.48 -6.64
C ASN A 294 34.69 8.63 -6.36
N VAL A 295 33.59 8.33 -5.68
CA VAL A 295 32.51 9.31 -5.40
C VAL A 295 33.02 10.50 -4.59
N ARG A 296 33.75 10.27 -3.49
CA ARG A 296 34.26 11.36 -2.61
C ARG A 296 35.13 12.33 -3.40
N ARG A 297 36.08 11.81 -4.19
CA ARG A 297 36.91 12.61 -5.08
C ARG A 297 36.10 13.37 -6.14
N GLY A 298 35.03 12.76 -6.65
CA GLY A 298 34.10 13.40 -7.57
C GLY A 298 33.38 14.57 -6.91
N VAL A 299 32.81 14.36 -5.73
CA VAL A 299 32.13 15.40 -4.95
C VAL A 299 33.10 16.54 -4.60
N ASP A 300 34.30 16.23 -4.10
CA ASP A 300 35.30 17.25 -3.74
C ASP A 300 35.66 18.14 -4.93
N LYS A 301 35.84 17.55 -6.11
CA LYS A 301 36.13 18.31 -7.34
C LYS A 301 34.93 19.15 -7.80
N LEU A 302 33.72 18.65 -7.63
CA LEU A 302 32.50 19.35 -8.01
C LEU A 302 32.27 20.55 -7.09
N LEU A 303 32.44 20.36 -5.78
CA LEU A 303 32.40 21.42 -4.78
C LEU A 303 33.52 22.46 -5.01
N ALA A 304 34.75 22.02 -5.26
CA ALA A 304 35.86 22.93 -5.58
C ALA A 304 35.59 23.77 -6.83
N LYS A 305 34.98 23.19 -7.87
CA LYS A 305 34.56 23.93 -9.08
C LYS A 305 33.42 24.91 -8.81
N ALA A 306 32.56 24.60 -7.85
CA ALA A 306 31.47 25.49 -7.42
C ALA A 306 31.93 26.56 -6.41
N GLY A 307 33.23 26.59 -6.03
CA GLY A 307 33.75 27.51 -5.03
C GLY A 307 33.34 27.17 -3.59
N LEU A 308 32.85 25.95 -3.35
CA LEU A 308 32.43 25.46 -2.05
C LEU A 308 33.53 24.55 -1.49
N SER A 309 33.98 24.79 -0.25
CA SER A 309 34.85 23.83 0.45
C SER A 309 33.99 22.86 1.24
N ALA A 310 34.17 21.56 1.04
CA ALA A 310 33.64 20.54 1.93
C ALA A 310 34.33 20.66 3.31
N GLN A 311 33.69 21.34 4.27
CA GLN A 311 33.89 21.00 5.67
C GLN A 311 32.92 19.86 5.96
N VAL A 312 33.43 18.63 5.87
CA VAL A 312 32.69 17.42 6.24
C VAL A 312 33.56 16.72 7.27
N GLU A 313 33.12 16.74 8.54
CA GLU A 313 33.57 15.79 9.58
C GLU A 313 33.22 14.36 9.16
#